data_AF-V9GE65-F1
#
_entry.id   AF-V9GE65-F1
#
_cell.length_a   1.000
_cell.length_b   1.000
_cell.length_c   1.000
_cell.angle_alpha   90.00
_cell.angle_beta   90.00
_cell.angle_gamma   90.00
#
_symmetry.space_group_name_H-M   'P 1'
#
loop_
_entity.id
_entity.type
_entity.pdbx_description
1 polymer ?
#
loop_
_entity_poly.entity_id
_entity_poly.type
_entity_poly.pdbx_seq_one_letter_code
_entity_poly.pdbx_strand_id
1 'polypeptide(L)'
;MSLYFKDNFFNAGRTDIMNRQGEVIGELDLKSAFGSSVDVYDAARDRVCSGSFRFFSNRWNVRDHNDQELGVLRMRMSFMKKRFEYDAGPAGRLRLYRQPFPTNMK
;
A
#
# COMPACT_ATOMS: atom_id res chain seq x y z
N MET A 1 8.30 -8.93 -10.55
CA MET A 1 8.86 -8.64 -9.21
C MET A 1 7.80 -9.01 -8.19
N SER A 2 8.17 -9.72 -7.13
CA SER A 2 7.24 -10.16 -6.07
C SER A 2 7.77 -9.65 -4.74
N LEU A 3 6.88 -9.04 -3.95
CA LEU A 3 7.18 -8.51 -2.62
C LEU A 3 6.38 -9.31 -1.60
N TYR A 4 7.00 -9.58 -0.46
CA TYR A 4 6.43 -10.35 0.64
C TYR A 4 6.48 -9.52 1.91
N PHE A 5 5.49 -9.67 2.77
CA PHE A 5 5.41 -9.01 4.07
C PHE A 5 4.71 -9.97 5.03
N LYS A 6 5.04 -9.90 6.33
CA LYS A 6 4.36 -10.73 7.33
C LYS A 6 2.96 -10.20 7.60
N ASP A 7 2.00 -11.10 7.74
CA ASP A 7 0.58 -10.77 7.90
C ASP A 7 0.29 -10.27 9.32
N ASN A 8 0.48 -8.96 9.54
CA ASN A 8 0.07 -8.22 10.72
C ASN A 8 -0.80 -7.00 10.33
N PHE A 9 -1.55 -7.08 9.22
CA PHE A 9 -2.23 -5.94 8.58
C PHE A 9 -3.25 -5.17 9.45
N PHE A 10 -3.60 -5.70 10.62
CA PHE A 10 -4.52 -5.07 11.56
C PHE A 10 -3.87 -4.58 12.85
N ASN A 11 -2.57 -4.83 13.05
CA ASN A 11 -1.83 -4.34 14.21
C ASN A 11 -0.99 -3.12 13.82
N ALA A 12 -0.99 -2.10 14.68
CA ALA A 12 -0.08 -0.98 14.52
C ALA A 12 1.37 -1.47 14.65
N GLY A 13 2.28 -0.86 13.90
CA GLY A 13 3.71 -1.08 14.01
C GLY A 13 4.40 -1.46 12.70
N ARG A 14 5.64 -1.89 12.86
CA ARG A 14 6.61 -2.08 11.78
C ARG A 14 6.63 -3.53 11.28
N THR A 15 6.69 -3.72 9.97
CA THR A 15 6.74 -5.03 9.31
C THR A 15 7.72 -5.00 8.15
N ASP A 16 8.61 -6.00 8.07
CA ASP A 16 9.58 -6.11 6.98
C ASP A 16 8.93 -6.35 5.63
N ILE A 17 9.47 -5.70 4.60
CA ILE A 17 9.25 -6.01 3.18
C ILE A 17 10.40 -6.89 2.73
N MET A 18 10.10 -8.07 2.20
CA MET A 18 11.08 -9.04 1.75
C MET A 18 10.95 -9.32 0.24
N ASN A 19 12.07 -9.68 -0.39
CA ASN A 19 12.08 -10.24 -1.73
C ASN A 19 11.76 -11.76 -1.70
N ARG A 20 11.86 -12.43 -2.85
CA ARG A 20 11.56 -13.87 -2.98
C ARG A 20 12.53 -14.77 -2.21
N GLN A 21 13.75 -14.30 -1.98
CA GLN A 21 14.80 -15.00 -1.23
C GLN A 21 14.63 -14.83 0.29
N GLY A 22 13.65 -14.02 0.73
CA GLY A 22 13.45 -13.69 2.14
C GLY A 22 14.38 -12.60 2.64
N GLU A 23 15.12 -11.92 1.77
CA GLU A 23 15.98 -10.80 2.13
C GLU A 23 15.12 -9.57 2.38
N VAL A 24 15.37 -8.86 3.48
CA VAL A 24 14.69 -7.61 3.82
C VAL A 24 15.16 -6.51 2.89
N ILE A 25 14.23 -5.86 2.20
CA ILE A 25 14.46 -4.80 1.21
C ILE A 25 13.73 -3.49 1.55
N GLY A 26 13.08 -3.45 2.71
CA GLY A 26 12.36 -2.28 3.21
C GLY A 26 11.46 -2.62 4.39
N GLU A 27 10.64 -1.66 4.80
CA GLU A 27 9.77 -1.76 5.97
C GLU A 27 8.45 -1.03 5.72
N LEU A 28 7.36 -1.57 6.24
CA LEU A 28 6.07 -0.90 6.36
C LEU A 28 5.85 -0.50 7.82
N ASP A 29 5.50 0.76 8.07
CA ASP A 29 5.05 1.22 9.38
C ASP A 29 3.54 1.54 9.32
N LEU A 30 2.73 0.65 9.89
CA LEU A 30 1.28 0.77 9.96
C LEU A 30 0.90 1.58 11.20
N LYS A 31 0.35 2.78 10.98
CA LYS A 31 -0.09 3.67 12.06
C LYS A 31 -1.59 3.45 12.29
N SER A 32 -1.97 2.64 13.28
CA SER A 32 -3.39 2.37 13.62
C SER A 32 -3.82 3.00 14.94
N ALA A 33 -4.89 3.82 14.86
CA ALA A 33 -6.03 3.85 15.80
C ALA A 33 -7.11 4.84 15.31
N PHE A 34 -6.74 5.92 14.61
CA PHE A 34 -7.68 6.99 14.23
C PHE A 34 -7.33 7.70 12.91
N GLY A 35 -6.79 7.00 11.90
CA GLY A 35 -6.47 7.66 10.63
C GLY A 35 -5.89 6.79 9.52
N SER A 36 -5.83 5.47 9.71
CA SER A 36 -5.30 4.46 8.78
C SER A 36 -4.25 5.02 7.84
N SER A 37 -3.00 5.12 8.31
CA SER A 37 -1.87 5.48 7.45
C SER A 37 -0.79 4.41 7.46
N VAL A 38 0.00 4.41 6.41
CA VAL A 38 1.14 3.53 6.20
C VAL A 38 2.29 4.37 5.70
N ASP A 39 3.46 4.22 6.30
CA ASP A 39 4.71 4.70 5.73
C ASP A 39 5.50 3.51 5.17
N VAL A 40 6.17 3.74 4.05
CA VAL A 40 7.05 2.76 3.41
C VAL A 40 8.46 3.29 3.50
N TYR A 41 9.38 2.44 3.96
CA TYR A 41 10.79 2.74 4.08
C TYR A 41 11.60 1.79 3.20
N ASP A 42 12.71 2.28 2.66
CA ASP A 42 13.68 1.45 1.96
C ASP A 42 14.62 0.71 2.93
N ALA A 43 15.61 0.00 2.39
CA ALA A 43 16.61 -0.72 3.17
C ALA A 43 17.52 0.20 4.01
N ALA A 44 17.65 1.48 3.65
CA ALA A 44 18.38 2.48 4.42
C ALA A 44 17.53 3.08 5.56
N ARG A 45 16.25 2.69 5.64
CA ARG A 45 15.24 3.23 6.56
C ARG A 45 14.86 4.67 6.25
N ASP A 46 15.05 5.11 5.01
CA ASP A 46 14.53 6.37 4.53
C ASP A 46 13.08 6.20 4.07
N ARG A 47 12.18 7.10 4.51
CA ARG A 47 10.77 7.06 4.11
C ARG A 47 10.69 7.37 2.62
N VAL A 48 10.28 6.40 1.80
CA VAL A 48 10.16 6.58 0.35
C VAL A 48 8.78 7.07 -0.06
N CYS A 49 7.73 6.63 0.63
CA CYS A 49 6.37 7.10 0.40
C CYS A 49 5.48 6.89 1.62
N SER A 50 4.35 7.58 1.62
CA SER A 50 3.30 7.40 2.62
C SER A 50 1.93 7.29 1.96
N GLY A 51 1.04 6.54 2.59
CA GLY A 51 -0.37 6.44 2.25
C GLY A 51 -1.22 6.81 3.47
N SER A 52 -2.25 7.63 3.31
CA SER A 52 -3.17 7.90 4.42
C SER A 52 -4.62 7.97 3.97
N PHE A 53 -5.51 7.42 4.79
CA PHE A 53 -6.94 7.53 4.57
C PHE A 53 -7.41 8.96 4.84
N ARG A 54 -8.11 9.59 3.89
CA ARG A 54 -8.83 10.84 4.19
C ARG A 54 -10.12 10.46 4.91
N PHE A 55 -10.28 10.91 6.16
CA PHE A 55 -11.47 10.65 6.98
C PHE A 55 -12.78 10.78 6.17
N PHE A 56 -13.69 9.82 6.36
CA PHE A 56 -14.98 9.73 5.68
C PHE A 56 -14.95 9.58 4.14
N SER A 57 -13.81 9.25 3.53
CA SER A 57 -13.70 9.02 2.08
C SER A 57 -13.22 7.62 1.73
N ASN A 58 -13.66 7.03 0.63
CA ASN A 58 -13.11 5.76 0.11
C ASN A 58 -11.75 5.93 -0.60
N ARG A 59 -10.95 6.93 -0.18
CA ARG A 59 -9.74 7.38 -0.86
C ARG A 59 -8.55 7.40 0.09
N TRP A 60 -7.43 6.93 -0.44
CA TRP A 60 -6.11 7.05 0.16
C TRP A 60 -5.32 8.10 -0.62
N ASN A 61 -4.72 9.05 0.09
CA ASN A 61 -3.75 9.95 -0.51
C ASN A 61 -2.37 9.30 -0.45
N VAL A 62 -1.64 9.32 -1.56
CA VAL A 62 -0.28 8.79 -1.64
C VAL A 62 0.68 9.96 -1.81
N ARG A 63 1.72 10.01 -0.98
CA ARG A 63 2.72 11.08 -0.98
C ARG A 63 4.13 10.52 -1.08
N ASP A 64 5.03 11.33 -1.59
CA ASP A 64 6.46 11.04 -1.62
C ASP A 64 7.14 11.30 -0.26
N HIS A 65 8.46 11.17 -0.23
CA HIS A 65 9.31 11.43 0.93
C HIS A 65 9.26 12.89 1.42
N ASN A 66 8.88 13.84 0.57
CA ASN A 66 8.73 15.27 0.87
C ASN A 66 7.28 15.67 1.15
N ASP A 67 6.39 14.70 1.37
CA ASP A 67 4.95 14.89 1.58
C ASP A 67 4.20 15.53 0.39
N GLN A 68 4.80 15.53 -0.81
CA GLN A 68 4.12 15.95 -2.04
C GLN A 68 3.17 14.86 -2.53
N GLU A 69 1.98 15.24 -2.99
CA GLU A 69 0.98 14.29 -3.48
C GLU A 69 1.46 13.64 -4.80
N LEU A 70 1.64 12.32 -4.76
CA LEU A 70 1.92 11.50 -5.93
C LEU A 70 0.63 11.07 -6.64
N GLY A 71 -0.45 10.92 -5.87
CA GLY A 71 -1.74 10.56 -6.42
C GLY A 71 -2.73 10.03 -5.40
N VAL A 72 -3.89 9.60 -5.89
CA VAL A 72 -5.01 9.16 -5.05
C VAL A 72 -5.45 7.75 -5.44
N LEU A 73 -5.43 6.84 -4.46
CA LEU A 73 -5.99 5.50 -4.60
C LEU A 73 -7.45 5.50 -4.15
N ARG A 74 -8.37 5.06 -5.02
CA ARG A 74 -9.81 4.99 -4.73
C ARG A 74 -10.36 3.57 -4.89
N MET A 75 -11.19 3.14 -3.94
CA MET A 75 -11.98 1.92 -4.09
C MET A 75 -13.23 2.20 -4.93
N ARG A 76 -13.41 1.49 -6.05
CA ARG A 76 -14.63 1.54 -6.87
C ARG A 76 -15.48 0.30 -6.61
N MET A 77 -16.65 0.51 -6.02
CA MET A 77 -17.66 -0.53 -5.82
C MET A 77 -18.55 -0.58 -7.07
N SER A 78 -18.34 -1.55 -7.96
CA SER A 78 -19.29 -1.81 -9.07
C SER A 78 -19.43 -3.31 -9.28
N PHE A 79 -20.66 -3.83 -9.26
CA PHE A 79 -21.04 -5.20 -9.66
C PHE A 79 -20.14 -6.31 -9.07
N MET A 80 -20.35 -6.65 -7.79
CA MET A 80 -19.76 -7.76 -7.00
C MET A 80 -18.22 -7.86 -6.91
N LYS A 81 -17.44 -7.10 -7.68
CA LYS A 81 -15.97 -7.16 -7.65
C LYS A 81 -15.41 -5.88 -7.04
N LYS A 82 -14.73 -5.99 -5.89
CA LYS A 82 -13.90 -4.90 -5.35
C LYS A 82 -12.83 -4.55 -6.39
N ARG A 83 -12.77 -3.31 -6.85
CA ARG A 83 -11.73 -2.79 -7.76
C ARG A 83 -11.10 -1.56 -7.15
N PHE A 84 -9.80 -1.38 -7.38
CA PHE A 84 -9.07 -0.19 -6.97
C PHE A 84 -8.54 0.53 -8.19
N GLU A 85 -8.51 1.85 -8.13
CA GLU A 85 -7.96 2.70 -9.19
C GLU A 85 -7.02 3.71 -8.55
N TYR A 86 -5.84 3.86 -9.13
CA TYR A 86 -4.86 4.85 -8.73
C TYR A 86 -4.83 5.98 -9.77
N ASP A 87 -5.08 7.20 -9.32
CA ASP A 87 -5.02 8.41 -10.14
C ASP A 87 -3.71 9.14 -9.83
N ALA A 88 -2.76 9.09 -10.76
CA ALA A 88 -1.44 9.73 -10.66
C ALA A 88 -1.44 11.14 -11.28
N GLY A 89 -2.61 11.77 -11.41
CA GLY A 89 -2.74 13.10 -11.98
C GLY A 89 -2.32 13.13 -13.45
N PRO A 90 -1.39 14.02 -13.87
CA PRO A 90 -0.94 14.12 -15.26
C PRO A 90 -0.36 12.84 -15.85
N ALA A 91 0.20 11.96 -15.00
CA ALA A 91 0.75 10.67 -15.42
C ALA A 91 -0.33 9.63 -15.77
N GLY A 92 -1.60 9.94 -15.49
CA GLY A 92 -2.75 9.13 -15.86
C GLY A 92 -3.26 8.20 -14.76
N ARG A 93 -4.12 7.26 -15.16
CA ARG A 93 -4.84 6.37 -14.24
C ARG A 93 -4.48 4.92 -14.45
N LEU A 94 -4.24 4.21 -13.34
CA LEU A 94 -3.95 2.78 -13.30
C LEU A 94 -5.10 2.04 -12.61
N ARG A 95 -5.44 0.88 -13.15
CA ARG A 95 -6.42 -0.03 -12.53
C ARG A 95 -5.68 -1.18 -11.87
N LEU A 96 -6.02 -1.43 -10.60
CA LEU A 96 -5.44 -2.49 -9.80
C LEU A 96 -6.43 -3.65 -9.72
N TYR A 97 -5.95 -4.83 -10.11
CA TYR A 97 -6.73 -6.06 -10.11
C TYR A 97 -6.15 -7.02 -9.08
N ARG A 98 -7.05 -7.66 -8.32
CA ARG A 98 -6.65 -8.79 -7.47
C ARG A 98 -6.41 -9.99 -8.38
N GLN A 99 -5.19 -10.54 -8.37
CA GLN A 99 -4.97 -11.87 -8.91
C GLN A 99 -5.53 -12.92 -7.93
N PRO A 100 -6.20 -13.99 -8.41
CA PRO A 100 -6.50 -15.14 -7.58
C PRO A 100 -5.19 -15.73 -7.06
N PHE A 101 -5.07 -15.89 -5.75
CA PHE A 101 -3.93 -16.63 -5.19
C PHE A 101 -4.07 -18.10 -5.57
N PRO A 102 -3.07 -18.74 -6.21
CA PRO A 102 -3.13 -20.17 -6.51
C PRO A 102 -3.12 -20.95 -5.19
N THR A 103 -4.16 -21.77 -4.97
CA THR A 103 -4.38 -22.54 -3.73
C THR A 103 -3.48 -23.76 -3.55
N ASN A 104 -2.45 -23.93 -4.39
CA ASN A 104 -1.64 -25.16 -4.46
C ASN A 104 -0.23 -25.04 -3.84
N MET A 105 0.03 -24.06 -2.97
CA MET A 105 1.22 -24.08 -2.12
C MET A 105 0.87 -24.76 -0.79
N LYS A 106 1.13 -26.07 -0.73
CA LYS A 106 1.31 -26.83 0.51
C LYS A 106 2.75 -26.67 0.99
#